data_AF-H2J7E7-F1
#
_entry.id   AF-H2J7E7-F1
#
_cell.length_a   1.000
_cell.length_b   1.000
_cell.length_c   1.000
_cell.angle_alpha   90.00
_cell.angle_beta   90.00
_cell.angle_gamma   90.00
#
_symmetry.space_group_name_H-M   'P 1'
#
loop_
_entity.id
_entity.type
_entity.pdbx_description
1 polymer ?
#
loop_
_entity_poly.entity_id
_entity_poly.type
_entity_poly.pdbx_seq_one_letter_code
_entity_poly.pdbx_strand_id
1 'polypeptide(L)'
;MDFSIKDILNIVEYGYFSRTVINYIYPYIIDESLKFYLLLLKSIWNEDLDKALFYANKVISTTTTTMLKELARFEKIDILLKQNKFEESKKEYMKLKKGIKNLSENARNIIFPGLKYLVSIYEENYDCIRLWSKNYEESYVEKSIIKYSKARKEIKKENYNKAYKLFIEGYNLAKKFPHPTMICSGLNNAAWWIMNEGKEKDLIAANLLEYYIGYYFEDLNYTYNWFDTIFEVKKINNDMRISEICNIVNELKKIFPEVNLDKKFNRSFYSKEFEKEIKKNFKENTIKFRKQKEVNIPILFFSTYTALIEKPFFTKSHILKLIFEGNKDKIIKFFSANYEKMYFFNVMMSDFDLKKAERRLLNSEDVEDSEYNISPFYLARKKLITELFKKPKNFKEFVFNYFKLRDEEMKVFDVFLRNCVRYDIKWPVTPYPKGKVRDFALKYGLGYKRVALGYYSFEDDERVLIDDIIEGFLK
;
A
#
# COMPACT_ATOMS: atom_id res chain seq x y z
N MET A 1 26.27 -13.14 5.30
CA MET A 1 25.01 -13.84 5.62
C MET A 1 24.77 -14.78 4.48
N ASP A 2 24.59 -16.07 4.77
CA ASP A 2 24.10 -17.03 3.80
C ASP A 2 22.60 -17.23 4.05
N PHE A 3 21.79 -17.20 2.99
CA PHE A 3 20.33 -17.29 3.09
C PHE A 3 19.87 -18.60 2.46
N SER A 4 19.24 -19.45 3.27
CA SER A 4 18.65 -20.69 2.77
C SER A 4 17.32 -20.42 2.07
N ILE A 5 16.86 -21.36 1.23
CA ILE A 5 15.53 -21.26 0.62
C ILE A 5 14.43 -21.13 1.68
N LYS A 6 14.59 -21.78 2.86
CA LYS A 6 13.61 -21.69 3.95
C LYS A 6 13.48 -20.26 4.49
N ASP A 7 14.59 -19.53 4.58
CA ASP A 7 14.59 -18.13 5.01
C ASP A 7 13.86 -17.25 4.01
N ILE A 8 14.04 -17.51 2.70
CA ILE A 8 13.35 -16.82 1.62
C ILE A 8 11.85 -17.08 1.65
N LEU A 9 11.40 -18.32 1.92
CA LEU A 9 9.97 -18.64 1.93
C LEU A 9 9.19 -17.80 2.95
N ASN A 10 9.73 -17.62 4.15
CA ASN A 10 9.11 -16.77 5.18
C ASN A 10 9.05 -15.28 4.78
N ILE A 11 9.91 -14.86 3.84
CA ILE A 11 9.92 -13.49 3.31
C ILE A 11 8.91 -13.36 2.19
N VAL A 12 8.89 -14.26 1.20
CA VAL A 12 8.03 -14.14 -0.01
C VAL A 12 6.54 -14.36 0.28
N GLU A 13 6.17 -14.95 1.42
CA GLU A 13 4.77 -15.05 1.86
C GLU A 13 4.05 -13.69 1.95
N TYR A 14 4.78 -12.58 2.13
CA TYR A 14 4.22 -11.22 2.11
C TYR A 14 3.98 -10.66 0.69
N GLY A 15 4.17 -11.47 -0.35
CA GLY A 15 3.93 -11.11 -1.75
C GLY A 15 4.81 -9.94 -2.21
N TYR A 16 4.23 -9.02 -3.00
CA TYR A 16 4.93 -7.82 -3.47
C TYR A 16 5.57 -7.00 -2.34
N PHE A 17 4.97 -7.02 -1.14
CA PHE A 17 5.48 -6.27 -0.01
C PHE A 17 6.88 -6.73 0.44
N SER A 18 7.25 -7.96 0.09
CA SER A 18 8.57 -8.55 0.33
C SER A 18 9.67 -7.97 -0.55
N ARG A 19 9.33 -7.28 -1.65
CA ARG A 19 10.29 -6.72 -2.62
C ARG A 19 11.40 -5.93 -1.95
N THR A 20 11.06 -5.09 -0.99
CA THR A 20 12.02 -4.30 -0.20
C THR A 20 13.08 -5.16 0.47
N VAL A 21 12.68 -6.26 1.13
CA VAL A 21 13.62 -7.15 1.80
C VAL A 21 14.38 -8.01 0.80
N ILE A 22 13.74 -8.41 -0.31
CA ILE A 22 14.40 -9.12 -1.39
C ILE A 22 15.52 -8.27 -2.00
N ASN A 23 15.26 -7.00 -2.29
CA ASN A 23 16.28 -6.07 -2.80
C ASN A 23 17.46 -5.92 -1.82
N TYR A 24 17.18 -5.93 -0.50
CA TYR A 24 18.24 -5.91 0.50
C TYR A 24 19.09 -7.18 0.52
N ILE A 25 18.47 -8.36 0.47
CA ILE A 25 19.19 -9.64 0.62
C ILE A 25 19.81 -10.14 -0.69
N TYR A 26 19.27 -9.73 -1.84
CA TYR A 26 19.65 -10.23 -3.17
C TYR A 26 21.17 -10.23 -3.43
N PRO A 27 21.93 -9.16 -3.10
CA PRO A 27 23.39 -9.15 -3.28
C PRO A 27 24.15 -10.19 -2.45
N TYR A 28 23.53 -10.73 -1.39
CA TYR A 28 24.14 -11.70 -0.48
C TYR A 28 23.76 -13.15 -0.80
N ILE A 29 22.87 -13.39 -1.77
CA ILE A 29 22.53 -14.74 -2.21
C ILE A 29 23.71 -15.31 -3.01
N ILE A 30 24.13 -16.53 -2.70
CA ILE A 30 25.21 -17.22 -3.42
C ILE A 30 24.62 -18.24 -4.42
N ASP A 31 23.58 -18.97 -4.02
CA ASP A 31 22.87 -19.93 -4.87
C ASP A 31 22.25 -19.25 -6.10
N GLU A 32 22.77 -19.61 -7.28
CA GLU A 32 22.35 -19.06 -8.56
C GLU A 32 20.89 -19.40 -8.91
N SER A 33 20.44 -20.61 -8.58
CA SER A 33 19.04 -21.00 -8.81
C SER A 33 18.11 -20.17 -7.93
N LEU A 34 18.52 -19.88 -6.70
CA LEU A 34 17.77 -19.01 -5.81
C LEU A 34 17.74 -17.56 -6.33
N LYS A 35 18.85 -17.04 -6.89
CA LYS A 35 18.85 -15.74 -7.57
C LYS A 35 17.86 -15.69 -8.72
N PHE A 36 17.83 -16.71 -9.59
CA PHE A 36 16.86 -16.77 -10.67
C PHE A 36 15.43 -16.80 -10.16
N TYR A 37 15.17 -17.47 -9.03
CA TYR A 37 13.83 -17.47 -8.43
C TYR A 37 13.43 -16.09 -7.89
N LEU A 38 14.35 -15.36 -7.26
CA LEU A 38 14.07 -13.98 -6.82
C LEU A 38 13.85 -13.05 -8.03
N LEU A 39 14.60 -13.22 -9.12
CA LEU A 39 14.39 -12.47 -10.36
C LEU A 39 13.06 -12.82 -11.04
N LEU A 40 12.64 -14.09 -10.99
CA LEU A 40 11.30 -14.51 -11.40
C LEU A 40 10.22 -13.73 -10.65
N LEU A 41 10.26 -13.73 -9.32
CA LEU A 41 9.27 -13.01 -8.50
C LEU A 41 9.27 -11.51 -8.79
N LYS A 42 10.44 -10.88 -8.89
CA LYS A 42 10.56 -9.46 -9.26
C LYS A 42 9.95 -9.17 -10.64
N SER A 43 10.14 -10.06 -11.61
CA SER A 43 9.58 -9.90 -12.96
C SER A 43 8.05 -10.03 -12.95
N ILE A 44 7.50 -10.97 -12.18
CA ILE A 44 6.05 -11.11 -11.96
C ILE A 44 5.45 -9.82 -11.39
N TRP A 45 6.12 -9.24 -10.40
CA TRP A 45 5.67 -8.02 -9.73
C TRP A 45 5.75 -6.77 -10.60
N ASN A 46 6.65 -6.74 -11.57
CA ASN A 46 6.76 -5.68 -12.55
C ASN A 46 5.90 -5.96 -13.80
N GLU A 47 5.08 -7.00 -13.78
CA GLU A 47 4.22 -7.45 -14.89
C GLU A 47 4.98 -7.77 -16.20
N ASP A 48 6.29 -8.01 -16.11
CA ASP A 48 7.13 -8.44 -17.25
C ASP A 48 7.03 -9.97 -17.40
N LEU A 49 5.95 -10.40 -18.06
CA LEU A 49 5.60 -11.82 -18.20
C LEU A 49 6.66 -12.62 -18.98
N ASP A 50 7.32 -12.00 -19.98
CA ASP A 50 8.34 -12.68 -20.79
C ASP A 50 9.61 -12.93 -19.99
N LYS A 51 10.08 -11.92 -19.26
CA LYS A 51 11.24 -12.05 -18.37
C LYS A 51 10.93 -12.99 -17.20
N ALA A 52 9.71 -12.94 -16.67
CA ALA A 52 9.24 -13.90 -15.67
C ALA A 52 9.29 -15.33 -16.22
N LEU A 53 8.75 -15.59 -17.41
CA LEU A 53 8.77 -16.91 -18.04
C LEU A 53 10.21 -17.41 -18.28
N PHE A 54 11.10 -16.52 -18.72
CA PHE A 54 12.53 -16.81 -18.88
C PHE A 54 13.16 -17.30 -17.56
N TYR A 55 12.98 -16.56 -16.47
CA TYR A 55 13.56 -16.94 -15.18
C TYR A 55 12.90 -18.18 -14.58
N ALA A 56 11.59 -18.39 -14.76
CA ALA A 56 10.95 -19.64 -14.34
C ALA A 56 11.60 -20.86 -15.01
N ASN A 57 11.83 -20.79 -16.32
CA ASN A 57 12.51 -21.86 -17.05
C ASN A 57 13.95 -22.05 -16.58
N LYS A 58 14.69 -20.96 -16.32
CA LYS A 58 16.04 -21.03 -15.76
C LYS A 58 16.06 -21.79 -14.43
N VAL A 59 15.23 -21.38 -13.45
CA VAL A 59 15.14 -22.06 -12.16
C VAL A 59 14.85 -23.56 -12.32
N ILE A 60 13.85 -23.92 -13.14
CA ILE A 60 13.45 -25.31 -13.35
C ILE A 60 14.60 -26.15 -13.95
N SER A 61 15.38 -25.55 -14.84
CA SER A 61 16.50 -26.22 -15.53
C SER A 61 17.78 -26.33 -14.69
N THR A 62 18.06 -25.37 -13.81
CA THR A 62 19.33 -25.28 -13.09
C THR A 62 19.27 -25.86 -11.68
N THR A 63 18.09 -25.86 -11.04
CA THR A 63 17.99 -26.28 -9.64
C THR A 63 17.97 -27.80 -9.48
N THR A 64 18.75 -28.29 -8.51
CA THR A 64 18.68 -29.66 -8.00
C THR A 64 17.60 -29.84 -6.95
N THR A 65 17.08 -28.74 -6.37
CA THR A 65 16.10 -28.79 -5.29
C THR A 65 14.68 -28.90 -5.84
N THR A 66 14.00 -30.02 -5.56
CA THR A 66 12.59 -30.23 -5.94
C THR A 66 11.68 -29.08 -5.47
N MET A 67 11.93 -28.55 -4.29
CA MET A 67 11.17 -27.44 -3.72
C MET A 67 11.19 -26.18 -4.60
N LEU A 68 12.37 -25.70 -4.98
CA LEU A 68 12.52 -24.48 -5.78
C LEU A 68 12.00 -24.69 -7.21
N LYS A 69 12.22 -25.89 -7.75
CA LYS A 69 11.70 -26.30 -9.06
C LYS A 69 10.20 -26.19 -9.16
N GLU A 70 9.49 -26.72 -8.16
CA GLU A 70 8.03 -26.74 -8.17
C GLU A 70 7.40 -25.41 -7.76
N LEU A 71 8.09 -24.58 -6.95
CA LEU A 71 7.70 -23.18 -6.75
C LEU A 71 7.77 -22.39 -8.06
N ALA A 72 8.89 -22.47 -8.80
CA ALA A 72 9.01 -21.83 -10.10
C ALA A 72 8.00 -22.37 -11.12
N ARG A 73 7.69 -23.67 -11.08
CA ARG A 73 6.64 -24.26 -11.93
C ARG A 73 5.27 -23.71 -11.58
N PHE A 74 4.96 -23.55 -10.30
CA PHE A 74 3.71 -22.97 -9.85
C PHE A 74 3.52 -21.55 -10.39
N GLU A 75 4.54 -20.69 -10.26
CA GLU A 75 4.49 -19.34 -10.84
C GLU A 75 4.38 -19.37 -12.38
N LYS A 76 5.11 -20.28 -13.05
CA LYS A 76 5.06 -20.45 -14.50
C LYS A 76 3.65 -20.72 -15.03
N ILE A 77 2.85 -21.50 -14.30
CA ILE A 77 1.47 -21.82 -14.70
C ILE A 77 0.63 -20.52 -14.79
N ASP A 78 0.73 -19.66 -13.77
CA ASP A 78 0.02 -18.37 -13.75
C ASP A 78 0.50 -17.43 -14.88
N ILE A 79 1.82 -17.35 -15.10
CA ILE A 79 2.41 -16.56 -16.20
C ILE A 79 1.86 -17.02 -17.56
N LEU A 80 1.84 -18.34 -17.81
CA LEU A 80 1.33 -18.89 -19.06
C LEU A 80 -0.17 -18.63 -19.24
N LEU A 81 -0.97 -18.69 -18.17
CA LEU A 81 -2.39 -18.34 -18.23
C LEU A 81 -2.58 -16.86 -18.61
N LYS A 82 -1.82 -15.95 -17.99
CA LYS A 82 -1.84 -14.51 -18.32
C LYS A 82 -1.41 -14.23 -19.76
N GLN A 83 -0.55 -15.07 -20.34
CA GLN A 83 -0.16 -15.03 -21.75
C GLN A 83 -1.13 -15.76 -22.69
N ASN A 84 -2.28 -16.22 -22.21
CA ASN A 84 -3.26 -17.02 -22.98
C ASN A 84 -2.71 -18.35 -23.53
N LYS A 85 -1.64 -18.91 -22.94
CA LYS A 85 -1.02 -20.19 -23.33
C LYS A 85 -1.60 -21.35 -22.51
N PHE A 86 -2.91 -21.56 -22.64
CA PHE A 86 -3.68 -22.47 -21.78
C PHE A 86 -3.16 -23.93 -21.81
N GLU A 87 -2.91 -24.49 -23.00
CA GLU A 87 -2.44 -25.87 -23.14
C GLU A 87 -1.05 -26.10 -22.54
N GLU A 88 -0.14 -25.14 -22.69
CA GLU A 88 1.17 -25.19 -22.06
C GLU A 88 1.06 -25.11 -20.54
N SER A 89 0.18 -24.22 -20.05
CA SER A 89 -0.08 -24.08 -18.62
C SER A 89 -0.65 -25.36 -18.02
N LYS A 90 -1.61 -26.00 -18.70
CA LYS A 90 -2.19 -27.28 -18.28
C LYS A 90 -1.15 -28.40 -18.21
N LYS A 91 -0.20 -28.46 -19.16
CA LYS A 91 0.92 -29.42 -19.13
C LYS A 91 1.81 -29.21 -17.90
N GLU A 92 2.11 -27.97 -17.55
CA GLU A 92 2.90 -27.66 -16.34
C GLU A 92 2.13 -27.96 -15.05
N TYR A 93 0.83 -27.66 -15.01
CA TYR A 93 -0.07 -28.02 -13.92
C TYR A 93 -0.08 -29.54 -13.66
N MET A 94 -0.19 -30.35 -14.71
CA MET A 94 -0.18 -31.82 -14.58
C MET A 94 1.14 -32.35 -14.00
N LYS A 95 2.27 -31.72 -14.32
CA LYS A 95 3.57 -32.06 -13.72
C LYS A 95 3.60 -31.69 -12.23
N LEU A 96 3.16 -30.48 -11.88
CA LEU A 96 3.10 -30.00 -10.50
C LEU A 96 2.24 -30.92 -9.62
N LYS A 97 1.06 -31.27 -10.11
CA LYS A 97 0.09 -32.15 -9.43
C LYS A 97 0.69 -33.51 -9.08
N LYS A 98 1.46 -34.11 -10.00
CA LYS A 98 2.14 -35.41 -9.76
C LYS A 98 3.24 -35.30 -8.69
N GLY A 99 3.93 -34.16 -8.62
CA GLY A 99 5.07 -33.92 -7.73
C GLY A 99 4.71 -33.44 -6.32
N ILE A 100 3.49 -32.92 -6.10
CA ILE A 100 3.15 -32.18 -4.88
C ILE A 100 3.31 -32.99 -3.58
N LYS A 101 3.03 -34.29 -3.62
CA LYS A 101 3.14 -35.19 -2.45
C LYS A 101 4.58 -35.28 -1.90
N ASN A 102 5.57 -34.96 -2.73
CA ASN A 102 6.99 -35.02 -2.38
C ASN A 102 7.55 -33.67 -1.91
N LEU A 103 6.72 -32.62 -1.82
CA LEU A 103 7.16 -31.29 -1.40
C LEU A 103 7.17 -31.14 0.13
N SER A 104 8.09 -30.31 0.62
CA SER A 104 8.11 -29.89 2.03
C SER A 104 6.79 -29.22 2.42
N GLU A 105 6.45 -29.23 3.71
CA GLU A 105 5.23 -28.57 4.20
C GLU A 105 5.22 -27.07 3.84
N ASN A 106 6.33 -26.36 4.04
CA ASN A 106 6.46 -24.94 3.73
C ASN A 106 6.17 -24.62 2.26
N ALA A 107 6.69 -25.40 1.32
CA ALA A 107 6.45 -25.15 -0.10
C ALA A 107 5.03 -25.50 -0.53
N ARG A 108 4.46 -26.56 0.04
CA ARG A 108 3.06 -26.87 -0.20
C ARG A 108 2.13 -25.77 0.32
N ASN A 109 2.43 -25.15 1.47
CA ASN A 109 1.62 -24.04 2.01
C ASN A 109 1.49 -22.86 1.04
N ILE A 110 2.52 -22.58 0.24
CA ILE A 110 2.51 -21.51 -0.78
C ILE A 110 1.70 -21.95 -2.02
N ILE A 111 1.90 -23.19 -2.47
CA ILE A 111 1.36 -23.68 -3.75
C ILE A 111 -0.13 -24.08 -3.65
N PHE A 112 -0.54 -24.64 -2.51
CA PHE A 112 -1.87 -25.27 -2.35
C PHE A 112 -3.05 -24.32 -2.57
N PRO A 113 -3.04 -23.06 -2.07
CA PRO A 113 -4.12 -22.11 -2.32
C PRO A 113 -4.32 -21.86 -3.83
N GLY A 114 -3.24 -21.67 -4.57
CA GLY A 114 -3.32 -21.48 -6.02
C GLY A 114 -3.71 -22.74 -6.78
N LEU A 115 -3.32 -23.93 -6.31
CA LEU A 115 -3.77 -25.18 -6.93
C LEU A 115 -5.28 -25.38 -6.86
N LYS A 116 -5.93 -25.01 -5.74
CA LYS A 116 -7.40 -25.03 -5.65
C LYS A 116 -8.05 -24.13 -6.69
N TYR A 117 -7.46 -22.96 -6.92
CA TYR A 117 -7.92 -22.03 -7.96
C TYR A 117 -7.71 -22.64 -9.36
N LEU A 118 -6.55 -23.24 -9.63
CA LEU A 118 -6.25 -23.91 -10.89
C LEU A 118 -7.20 -25.10 -11.17
N VAL A 119 -7.61 -25.87 -10.15
CA VAL A 119 -8.64 -26.91 -10.32
C VAL A 119 -9.93 -26.34 -10.88
N SER A 120 -10.33 -25.15 -10.44
CA SER A 120 -11.54 -24.49 -10.97
C SER A 120 -11.37 -24.00 -12.40
N ILE A 121 -10.18 -23.53 -12.78
CA ILE A 121 -9.87 -23.10 -14.16
C ILE A 121 -9.86 -24.30 -15.11
N TYR A 122 -9.29 -25.43 -14.69
CA TYR A 122 -9.16 -26.62 -15.53
C TYR A 122 -10.35 -27.58 -15.42
N GLU A 123 -11.41 -27.19 -14.71
CA GLU A 123 -12.63 -27.97 -14.48
C GLU A 123 -12.36 -29.39 -13.95
N GLU A 124 -11.34 -29.53 -13.10
CA GLU A 124 -11.00 -30.82 -12.50
C GLU A 124 -11.81 -31.10 -11.22
N ASN A 125 -11.91 -32.38 -10.85
CA ASN A 125 -12.58 -32.76 -9.62
C ASN A 125 -11.78 -32.25 -8.39
N TYR A 126 -12.46 -31.51 -7.52
CA TYR A 126 -11.89 -30.92 -6.29
C TYR A 126 -11.34 -31.98 -5.32
N ASP A 127 -11.90 -33.18 -5.33
CA ASP A 127 -11.50 -34.29 -4.46
C ASP A 127 -10.10 -34.86 -4.80
N CYS A 128 -9.50 -34.43 -5.92
CA CYS A 128 -8.16 -34.86 -6.33
C CYS A 128 -7.04 -34.30 -5.43
N ILE A 129 -7.31 -33.24 -4.64
CA ILE A 129 -6.29 -32.59 -3.81
C ILE A 129 -6.56 -32.89 -2.33
N ARG A 130 -6.07 -34.04 -1.86
CA ARG A 130 -6.13 -34.43 -0.45
C ARG A 130 -5.30 -33.44 0.39
N LEU A 131 -5.88 -32.87 1.45
CA LEU A 131 -5.17 -32.04 2.43
C LEU A 131 -4.34 -32.97 3.33
N TRP A 132 -3.01 -32.92 3.22
CA TRP A 132 -2.12 -33.88 3.90
C TRP A 132 -1.58 -33.42 5.27
N SER A 133 -1.91 -32.21 5.75
CA SER A 133 -1.63 -31.82 7.14
C SER A 133 -2.74 -30.95 7.75
N LYS A 134 -2.90 -31.02 9.08
CA LYS A 134 -3.84 -30.18 9.84
C LYS A 134 -3.36 -28.72 9.96
N ASN A 135 -2.07 -28.45 9.77
CA ASN A 135 -1.47 -27.12 9.91
C ASN A 135 -1.85 -26.15 8.77
N TYR A 136 -2.37 -26.63 7.64
CA TYR A 136 -2.89 -25.78 6.55
C TYR A 136 -4.04 -24.88 7.03
N GLU A 137 -4.78 -25.32 8.06
CA GLU A 137 -5.86 -24.54 8.65
C GLU A 137 -5.37 -23.41 9.56
N GLU A 138 -4.05 -23.22 9.76
CA GLU A 138 -3.52 -22.25 10.72
C GLU A 138 -3.05 -20.92 10.10
N SER A 139 -2.63 -20.90 8.83
CA SER A 139 -2.14 -19.68 8.17
C SER A 139 -3.21 -18.60 8.03
N TYR A 140 -2.89 -17.36 8.42
CA TYR A 140 -3.82 -16.22 8.29
C TYR A 140 -4.16 -15.91 6.83
N VAL A 141 -3.24 -16.13 5.89
CA VAL A 141 -3.45 -15.93 4.46
C VAL A 141 -4.53 -16.87 3.94
N GLU A 142 -4.38 -18.18 4.17
CA GLU A 142 -5.36 -19.17 3.70
C GLU A 142 -6.72 -18.98 4.39
N LYS A 143 -6.73 -18.71 5.70
CA LYS A 143 -7.97 -18.39 6.42
C LYS A 143 -8.71 -17.22 5.77
N SER A 144 -7.98 -16.17 5.37
CA SER A 144 -8.57 -15.01 4.70
C SER A 144 -9.13 -15.36 3.31
N ILE A 145 -8.40 -16.11 2.49
CA ILE A 145 -8.85 -16.59 1.16
C ILE A 145 -10.11 -17.46 1.28
N ILE A 146 -10.16 -18.35 2.27
CA ILE A 146 -11.33 -19.19 2.55
C ILE A 146 -12.54 -18.31 2.90
N LYS A 147 -12.37 -17.28 3.72
CA LYS A 147 -13.46 -16.34 4.05
C LYS A 147 -13.97 -15.60 2.83
N TYR A 148 -13.08 -15.09 1.97
CA TYR A 148 -13.48 -14.44 0.71
C TYR A 148 -14.21 -15.40 -0.23
N SER A 149 -13.76 -16.64 -0.34
CA SER A 149 -14.42 -17.67 -1.15
C SER A 149 -15.80 -18.03 -0.62
N LYS A 150 -15.97 -18.13 0.70
CA LYS A 150 -17.29 -18.31 1.34
C LYS A 150 -18.19 -17.10 1.09
N ALA A 151 -17.67 -15.88 1.19
CA ALA A 151 -18.42 -14.65 0.90
C ALA A 151 -18.98 -14.64 -0.53
N ARG A 152 -18.16 -15.02 -1.52
CA ARG A 152 -18.60 -15.15 -2.92
C ARG A 152 -19.72 -16.17 -3.12
N LYS A 153 -19.74 -17.25 -2.34
CA LYS A 153 -20.86 -18.23 -2.35
C LYS A 153 -22.14 -17.63 -1.77
N GLU A 154 -22.04 -16.76 -0.77
CA GLU A 154 -23.21 -16.06 -0.20
C GLU A 154 -23.72 -14.95 -1.14
N ILE A 155 -22.85 -14.28 -1.90
CA ILE A 155 -23.27 -13.34 -2.97
C ILE A 155 -24.14 -14.05 -4.01
N LYS A 156 -23.76 -15.26 -4.45
CA LYS A 156 -24.55 -16.07 -5.39
C LYS A 156 -25.94 -16.45 -4.86
N LYS A 157 -26.15 -16.33 -3.54
CA LYS A 157 -27.43 -16.56 -2.86
C LYS A 157 -28.10 -15.25 -2.46
N GLU A 158 -27.60 -14.11 -2.93
CA GLU A 158 -28.08 -12.76 -2.60
C GLU A 158 -28.02 -12.42 -1.10
N ASN A 159 -27.19 -13.13 -0.33
CA ASN A 159 -27.01 -12.92 1.10
C ASN A 159 -25.91 -11.88 1.39
N TYR A 160 -26.10 -10.64 0.94
CA TYR A 160 -25.03 -9.62 0.95
C TYR A 160 -24.55 -9.23 2.35
N ASN A 161 -25.45 -9.12 3.33
CA ASN A 161 -25.07 -8.88 4.73
C ASN A 161 -24.15 -9.98 5.31
N LYS A 162 -24.38 -11.25 4.94
CA LYS A 162 -23.53 -12.37 5.36
C LYS A 162 -22.20 -12.38 4.59
N ALA A 163 -22.23 -12.07 3.30
CA ALA A 163 -21.03 -11.89 2.50
C ALA A 163 -20.14 -10.78 3.07
N TYR A 164 -20.72 -9.63 3.43
CA TYR A 164 -20.03 -8.52 4.09
C TYR A 164 -19.29 -8.98 5.35
N LYS A 165 -19.98 -9.65 6.29
CA LYS A 165 -19.35 -10.17 7.52
C LYS A 165 -18.17 -11.09 7.20
N LEU A 166 -18.31 -11.98 6.22
CA LEU A 166 -17.22 -12.87 5.78
C LEU A 166 -16.04 -12.11 5.16
N PHE A 167 -16.28 -11.06 4.36
CA PHE A 167 -15.21 -10.20 3.86
C PHE A 167 -14.49 -9.46 4.99
N ILE A 168 -15.22 -8.92 5.97
CA ILE A 168 -14.62 -8.25 7.13
C ILE A 168 -13.81 -9.23 7.99
N GLU A 169 -14.28 -10.46 8.20
CA GLU A 169 -13.50 -11.51 8.85
C GLU A 169 -12.20 -11.81 8.10
N GLY A 170 -12.25 -11.93 6.76
CA GLY A 170 -11.07 -12.11 5.93
C GLY A 170 -10.10 -10.93 5.99
N TYR A 171 -10.60 -9.70 5.98
CA TYR A 171 -9.82 -8.47 6.19
C TYR A 171 -9.10 -8.48 7.56
N ASN A 172 -9.81 -8.83 8.64
CA ASN A 172 -9.22 -8.89 9.97
C ASN A 172 -8.09 -9.93 10.07
N LEU A 173 -8.21 -11.05 9.35
CA LEU A 173 -7.15 -12.05 9.23
C LEU A 173 -5.96 -11.51 8.42
N ALA A 174 -6.22 -10.86 7.27
CA ALA A 174 -5.20 -10.25 6.42
C ALA A 174 -4.44 -9.08 7.09
N LYS A 175 -4.98 -8.50 8.16
CA LYS A 175 -4.26 -7.52 8.97
C LYS A 175 -3.28 -8.14 9.97
N LYS A 176 -3.58 -9.36 10.46
CA LYS A 176 -2.68 -10.07 11.39
C LYS A 176 -1.39 -10.49 10.71
N PHE A 177 -1.45 -10.71 9.40
CA PHE A 177 -0.31 -10.92 8.52
C PHE A 177 -0.34 -9.82 7.46
N PRO A 178 0.30 -8.66 7.69
CA PRO A 178 0.03 -7.39 6.99
C PRO A 178 0.26 -7.50 5.47
N HIS A 179 -0.75 -7.99 4.76
CA HIS A 179 -0.73 -8.25 3.32
C HIS A 179 -1.63 -7.20 2.63
N PRO A 180 -1.06 -6.09 2.12
CA PRO A 180 -1.83 -4.92 1.71
C PRO A 180 -2.91 -5.20 0.67
N THR A 181 -2.60 -6.03 -0.33
CA THR A 181 -3.56 -6.46 -1.36
C THR A 181 -4.79 -7.14 -0.79
N MET A 182 -4.59 -8.07 0.17
CA MET A 182 -5.70 -8.81 0.77
C MET A 182 -6.53 -7.90 1.67
N ILE A 183 -5.87 -7.03 2.44
CA ILE A 183 -6.54 -6.00 3.24
C ILE A 183 -7.48 -5.16 2.36
N CYS A 184 -6.97 -4.61 1.26
CA CYS A 184 -7.76 -3.80 0.33
C CYS A 184 -8.81 -4.61 -0.42
N SER A 185 -8.50 -5.84 -0.83
CA SER A 185 -9.47 -6.73 -1.48
C SER A 185 -10.66 -7.08 -0.58
N GLY A 186 -10.41 -7.36 0.70
CA GLY A 186 -11.47 -7.59 1.68
C GLY A 186 -12.39 -6.38 1.84
N LEU A 187 -11.83 -5.18 2.01
CA LEU A 187 -12.60 -3.94 2.15
C LEU A 187 -13.33 -3.55 0.87
N ASN A 188 -12.68 -3.68 -0.30
CA ASN A 188 -13.28 -3.41 -1.61
C ASN A 188 -14.50 -4.27 -1.85
N ASN A 189 -14.39 -5.59 -1.65
CA ASN A 189 -15.53 -6.49 -1.83
C ASN A 189 -16.62 -6.23 -0.77
N ALA A 190 -16.24 -5.96 0.49
CA ALA A 190 -17.21 -5.61 1.53
C ALA A 190 -18.02 -4.36 1.14
N ALA A 191 -17.33 -3.29 0.71
CA ALA A 191 -17.96 -2.04 0.30
C ALA A 191 -18.83 -2.21 -0.94
N TRP A 192 -18.30 -2.87 -1.98
CA TRP A 192 -19.00 -3.05 -3.25
C TRP A 192 -20.31 -3.81 -3.11
N TRP A 193 -20.30 -4.95 -2.40
CA TRP A 193 -21.46 -5.83 -2.36
C TRP A 193 -22.54 -5.40 -1.38
N ILE A 194 -22.25 -4.51 -0.42
CA ILE A 194 -23.25 -4.01 0.53
C ILE A 194 -23.81 -2.62 0.15
N MET A 195 -23.26 -1.95 -0.87
CA MET A 195 -23.56 -0.54 -1.17
C MET A 195 -25.06 -0.24 -1.39
N ASN A 196 -25.83 -1.23 -1.88
CA ASN A 196 -27.26 -1.07 -2.13
C ASN A 196 -28.15 -1.46 -0.92
N GLU A 197 -27.58 -2.06 0.12
CA GLU A 197 -28.32 -2.53 1.31
C GLU A 197 -27.98 -1.76 2.60
N GLY A 198 -26.78 -1.18 2.71
CA GLY A 198 -26.27 -0.69 4.00
C GLY A 198 -25.38 0.54 3.89
N LYS A 199 -25.99 1.70 3.59
CA LYS A 199 -25.36 3.03 3.36
C LYS A 199 -24.29 3.48 4.35
N GLU A 200 -24.32 3.00 5.59
CA GLU A 200 -23.26 3.37 6.55
C GLU A 200 -22.06 2.41 6.49
N LYS A 201 -22.33 1.11 6.29
CA LYS A 201 -21.31 0.05 6.34
C LYS A 201 -20.40 0.08 5.12
N ASP A 202 -20.97 0.31 3.94
CA ASP A 202 -20.21 0.51 2.71
C ASP A 202 -19.29 1.73 2.82
N LEU A 203 -19.78 2.86 3.35
CA LEU A 203 -19.01 4.08 3.50
C LEU A 203 -17.85 3.90 4.50
N ILE A 204 -18.07 3.21 5.63
CA ILE A 204 -17.00 2.87 6.58
C ILE A 204 -15.94 2.00 5.89
N ALA A 205 -16.36 0.95 5.18
CA ALA A 205 -15.45 0.07 4.46
C ALA A 205 -14.68 0.80 3.36
N ALA A 206 -15.32 1.71 2.62
CA ALA A 206 -14.69 2.53 1.59
C ALA A 206 -13.69 3.55 2.18
N ASN A 207 -14.00 4.19 3.31
CA ASN A 207 -13.05 5.10 3.97
C ASN A 207 -11.81 4.35 4.49
N LEU A 208 -11.97 3.13 5.00
CA LEU A 208 -10.84 2.27 5.38
C LEU A 208 -10.05 1.80 4.15
N LEU A 209 -10.73 1.45 3.06
CA LEU A 209 -10.08 1.10 1.80
C LEU A 209 -9.21 2.27 1.31
N GLU A 210 -9.79 3.47 1.26
CA GLU A 210 -9.11 4.70 0.89
C GLU A 210 -7.88 4.98 1.77
N TYR A 211 -8.01 4.81 3.09
CA TYR A 211 -6.89 4.93 4.02
C TYR A 211 -5.77 3.94 3.69
N TYR A 212 -6.09 2.66 3.48
CA TYR A 212 -5.07 1.64 3.20
C TYR A 212 -4.44 1.78 1.82
N ILE A 213 -5.17 2.30 0.82
CA ILE A 213 -4.58 2.69 -0.47
C ILE A 213 -3.51 3.76 -0.25
N GLY A 214 -3.84 4.84 0.46
CA GLY A 214 -2.89 5.91 0.76
C GLY A 214 -1.71 5.43 1.63
N TYR A 215 -1.94 4.46 2.51
CA TYR A 215 -0.91 3.90 3.37
C TYR A 215 0.08 3.02 2.59
N TYR A 216 -0.39 2.13 1.72
CA TYR A 216 0.44 1.07 1.16
C TYR A 216 0.86 1.25 -0.31
N PHE A 217 0.14 2.03 -1.10
CA PHE A 217 0.29 2.02 -2.55
C PHE A 217 0.65 3.40 -3.12
N GLU A 218 1.45 3.37 -4.18
CA GLU A 218 1.81 4.54 -5.01
C GLU A 218 1.31 4.41 -6.45
N ASP A 219 1.01 3.18 -6.90
CA ASP A 219 0.70 2.84 -8.30
C ASP A 219 -0.80 2.89 -8.59
N LEU A 220 -1.18 3.69 -9.59
CA LEU A 220 -2.57 3.81 -10.02
C LEU A 220 -3.07 2.57 -10.77
N ASN A 221 -2.24 1.90 -11.57
CA ASN A 221 -2.63 0.69 -12.31
C ASN A 221 -3.21 -0.35 -11.36
N TYR A 222 -2.56 -0.50 -10.21
CA TYR A 222 -2.96 -1.46 -9.19
C TYR A 222 -4.19 -1.03 -8.39
N THR A 223 -4.33 0.27 -8.13
CA THR A 223 -5.33 0.81 -7.20
C THR A 223 -6.59 1.34 -7.88
N TYR A 224 -6.61 1.49 -9.20
CA TYR A 224 -7.71 2.10 -9.96
C TYR A 224 -9.07 1.46 -9.67
N ASN A 225 -9.15 0.13 -9.69
CA ASN A 225 -10.40 -0.60 -9.40
C ASN A 225 -10.92 -0.35 -7.98
N TRP A 226 -10.04 -0.03 -7.03
CA TRP A 226 -10.45 0.30 -5.68
C TRP A 226 -10.92 1.74 -5.55
N PHE A 227 -10.30 2.67 -6.28
CA PHE A 227 -10.82 4.03 -6.42
C PHE A 227 -12.20 4.04 -7.08
N ASP A 228 -12.46 3.13 -8.03
CA ASP A 228 -13.77 2.94 -8.63
C ASP A 228 -14.86 2.63 -7.59
N THR A 229 -14.60 1.63 -6.75
CA THR A 229 -15.49 1.27 -5.64
C THR A 229 -15.70 2.43 -4.67
N ILE A 230 -14.62 3.12 -4.28
CA ILE A 230 -14.71 4.27 -3.36
C ILE A 230 -15.59 5.37 -3.99
N PHE A 231 -15.41 5.66 -5.28
CA PHE A 231 -16.19 6.66 -5.99
C PHE A 231 -17.69 6.32 -5.97
N GLU A 232 -18.07 5.09 -6.34
CA GLU A 232 -19.50 4.71 -6.38
C GLU A 232 -20.13 4.73 -4.97
N VAL A 233 -19.43 4.21 -3.97
CA VAL A 233 -19.90 4.26 -2.57
C VAL A 233 -20.08 5.70 -2.08
N LYS A 234 -19.09 6.57 -2.30
CA LYS A 234 -19.20 7.99 -1.92
C LYS A 234 -20.34 8.70 -2.66
N LYS A 235 -20.54 8.38 -3.94
CA LYS A 235 -21.62 8.93 -4.77
C LYS A 235 -23.00 8.56 -4.22
N ILE A 236 -23.24 7.29 -3.92
CA ILE A 236 -24.53 6.81 -3.37
C ILE A 236 -24.81 7.43 -2.00
N ASN A 237 -23.76 7.70 -1.22
CA ASN A 237 -23.85 8.30 0.09
C ASN A 237 -23.83 9.84 0.09
N ASN A 238 -23.87 10.49 -1.08
CA ASN A 238 -23.76 11.95 -1.22
C ASN A 238 -22.55 12.54 -0.47
N ASP A 239 -21.45 11.78 -0.41
CA ASP A 239 -20.22 12.20 0.26
C ASP A 239 -19.44 13.18 -0.63
N MET A 240 -19.33 14.42 -0.16
CA MET A 240 -18.64 15.52 -0.84
C MET A 240 -17.16 15.24 -1.14
N ARG A 241 -16.55 14.29 -0.44
CA ARG A 241 -15.16 13.86 -0.66
C ARG A 241 -14.97 13.09 -1.97
N ILE A 242 -16.05 12.81 -2.70
CA ILE A 242 -15.96 12.32 -4.09
C ILE A 242 -15.09 13.25 -4.95
N SER A 243 -15.15 14.56 -4.72
CA SER A 243 -14.27 15.52 -5.37
C SER A 243 -12.81 15.21 -5.12
N GLU A 244 -12.44 14.96 -3.85
CA GLU A 244 -11.06 14.60 -3.48
C GLU A 244 -10.57 13.32 -4.17
N ILE A 245 -11.43 12.32 -4.29
CA ILE A 245 -11.11 11.10 -5.03
C ILE A 245 -10.83 11.40 -6.50
N CYS A 246 -11.68 12.21 -7.16
CA CYS A 246 -11.43 12.62 -8.54
C CYS A 246 -10.08 13.31 -8.70
N ASN A 247 -9.72 14.23 -7.79
CA ASN A 247 -8.43 14.90 -7.85
C ASN A 247 -7.27 13.93 -7.62
N ILE A 248 -7.34 13.05 -6.62
CA ILE A 248 -6.31 12.04 -6.37
C ILE A 248 -6.08 11.18 -7.62
N VAL A 249 -7.15 10.66 -8.23
CA VAL A 249 -7.05 9.81 -9.42
C VAL A 249 -6.48 10.59 -10.62
N ASN A 250 -6.91 11.83 -10.84
CA ASN A 250 -6.40 12.65 -11.94
C ASN A 250 -4.92 13.04 -11.75
N GLU A 251 -4.50 13.34 -10.51
CA GLU A 251 -3.09 13.63 -10.23
C GLU A 251 -2.21 12.40 -10.35
N LEU A 252 -2.68 11.22 -9.91
CA LEU A 252 -1.99 9.96 -10.13
C LEU A 252 -1.91 9.61 -11.63
N LYS A 253 -2.95 9.90 -12.41
CA LYS A 253 -2.97 9.66 -13.87
C LYS A 253 -1.90 10.45 -14.62
N LYS A 254 -1.49 11.62 -14.12
CA LYS A 254 -0.34 12.36 -14.67
C LYS A 254 0.98 11.58 -14.51
N ILE A 255 1.07 10.71 -13.51
CA ILE A 255 2.23 9.85 -13.23
C ILE A 255 2.11 8.51 -13.98
N PHE A 256 0.89 7.99 -14.12
CA PHE A 256 0.56 6.71 -14.78
C PHE A 256 -0.30 6.92 -16.03
N PRO A 257 0.26 7.54 -17.11
CA PRO A 257 -0.47 7.94 -18.32
C PRO A 257 -1.04 6.77 -19.14
N GLU A 258 -0.74 5.53 -18.81
CA GLU A 258 -1.27 4.31 -19.40
C GLU A 258 -2.66 3.91 -18.86
N VAL A 259 -3.05 4.36 -17.66
CA VAL A 259 -4.32 3.96 -17.02
C VAL A 259 -5.53 4.60 -17.71
N ASN A 260 -6.39 3.83 -18.37
CA ASN A 260 -7.61 4.40 -18.99
C ASN A 260 -8.66 4.78 -17.93
N LEU A 261 -8.80 6.09 -17.67
CA LEU A 261 -9.78 6.60 -16.71
C LEU A 261 -11.19 6.64 -17.30
N ASP A 262 -12.16 6.21 -16.51
CA ASP A 262 -13.56 6.47 -16.76
C ASP A 262 -13.85 7.98 -16.67
N LYS A 263 -14.69 8.49 -17.58
CA LYS A 263 -15.13 9.88 -17.64
C LYS A 263 -15.73 10.38 -16.32
N LYS A 264 -16.23 9.49 -15.46
CA LYS A 264 -16.77 9.86 -14.14
C LYS A 264 -15.74 10.54 -13.22
N PHE A 265 -14.45 10.29 -13.44
CA PHE A 265 -13.36 10.95 -12.70
C PHE A 265 -13.01 12.35 -13.24
N ASN A 266 -13.56 12.76 -14.39
CA ASN A 266 -13.36 14.10 -14.97
C ASN A 266 -14.20 15.21 -14.29
N ARG A 267 -14.73 14.95 -13.10
CA ARG A 267 -15.51 15.95 -12.34
C ARG A 267 -14.60 17.04 -11.79
N SER A 268 -15.03 18.30 -11.90
CA SER A 268 -14.33 19.42 -11.29
C SER A 268 -14.32 19.27 -9.77
N PHE A 269 -13.13 19.28 -9.18
CA PHE A 269 -12.93 19.17 -7.73
C PHE A 269 -13.58 20.32 -6.93
N TYR A 270 -13.80 21.49 -7.55
CA TYR A 270 -14.30 22.69 -6.88
C TYR A 270 -15.79 22.95 -7.18
N SER A 271 -16.69 22.43 -6.33
CA SER A 271 -18.08 22.92 -6.27
C SER A 271 -18.22 23.99 -5.18
N LYS A 272 -19.22 24.87 -5.32
CA LYS A 272 -19.51 25.91 -4.30
C LYS A 272 -19.83 25.30 -2.94
N GLU A 273 -20.44 24.13 -2.92
CA GLU A 273 -20.75 23.35 -1.73
C GLU A 273 -19.47 22.87 -1.04
N PHE A 274 -18.50 22.37 -1.82
CA PHE A 274 -17.21 21.93 -1.29
C PHE A 274 -16.40 23.11 -0.69
N GLU A 275 -16.43 24.28 -1.32
CA GLU A 275 -15.80 25.48 -0.75
C GLU A 275 -16.41 25.90 0.60
N LYS A 276 -17.75 25.78 0.76
CA LYS A 276 -18.43 26.08 2.03
C LYS A 276 -17.95 25.13 3.12
N GLU A 277 -17.83 23.85 2.79
CA GLU A 277 -17.36 22.81 3.71
C GLU A 277 -15.89 23.04 4.12
N ILE A 278 -15.02 23.40 3.17
CA ILE A 278 -13.62 23.79 3.46
C ILE A 278 -13.57 24.95 4.45
N LYS A 279 -14.39 26.00 4.25
CA LYS A 279 -14.44 27.18 5.13
C LYS A 279 -14.95 26.83 6.53
N LYS A 280 -15.95 25.95 6.64
CA LYS A 280 -16.46 25.43 7.91
C LYS A 280 -15.36 24.68 8.66
N ASN A 281 -14.74 23.71 8.01
CA ASN A 281 -13.64 22.91 8.58
C ASN A 281 -12.45 23.77 8.98
N PHE A 282 -12.13 24.81 8.19
CA PHE A 282 -11.06 25.73 8.53
C PHE A 282 -11.31 26.41 9.86
N LYS A 283 -12.52 26.96 10.09
CA LYS A 283 -12.88 27.58 11.36
C LYS A 283 -12.72 26.61 12.53
N GLU A 284 -13.25 25.40 12.41
CA GLU A 284 -13.12 24.37 13.46
C GLU A 284 -11.65 24.00 13.72
N ASN A 285 -10.87 23.83 12.65
CA ASN A 285 -9.46 23.47 12.75
C ASN A 285 -8.59 24.61 13.29
N THR A 286 -8.98 25.88 13.14
CA THR A 286 -8.24 26.98 13.79
C THR A 286 -8.31 26.88 15.31
N ILE A 287 -9.43 26.41 15.87
CA ILE A 287 -9.57 26.17 17.32
C ILE A 287 -8.64 25.04 17.76
N LYS A 288 -8.58 23.94 17.00
CA LYS A 288 -7.64 22.83 17.26
C LYS A 288 -6.18 23.30 17.17
N PHE A 289 -5.85 24.07 16.14
CA PHE A 289 -4.50 24.59 15.90
C PHE A 289 -4.01 25.54 16.99
N ARG A 290 -4.90 26.41 17.52
CA ARG A 290 -4.58 27.28 18.66
C ARG A 290 -4.10 26.49 19.88
N LYS A 291 -4.65 25.29 20.11
CA LYS A 291 -4.27 24.37 21.20
C LYS A 291 -3.00 23.55 20.91
N GLN A 292 -2.51 23.54 19.67
CA GLN A 292 -1.37 22.73 19.28
C GLN A 292 -0.06 23.26 19.87
N LYS A 293 0.83 22.36 20.29
CA LYS A 293 2.19 22.74 20.71
C LYS A 293 2.99 23.26 19.51
N GLU A 294 3.68 24.38 19.67
CA GLU A 294 4.41 25.05 18.58
C GLU A 294 5.48 24.15 17.95
N VAL A 295 6.16 23.34 18.78
CA VAL A 295 7.16 22.35 18.33
C VAL A 295 6.62 21.35 17.31
N ASN A 296 5.31 21.10 17.30
CA ASN A 296 4.68 20.18 16.36
C ASN A 296 4.26 20.83 15.04
N ILE A 297 4.18 22.17 14.98
CA ILE A 297 3.68 22.89 13.79
C ILE A 297 4.55 22.59 12.56
N PRO A 298 5.90 22.65 12.62
CA PRO A 298 6.72 22.31 11.46
C PRO A 298 6.55 20.87 11.00
N ILE A 299 6.39 19.92 11.92
CA ILE A 299 6.18 18.50 11.58
C ILE A 299 4.83 18.33 10.88
N LEU A 300 3.75 18.90 11.43
CA LEU A 300 2.42 18.82 10.81
C LEU A 300 2.42 19.45 9.41
N PHE A 301 3.02 20.62 9.25
CA PHE A 301 3.15 21.28 7.96
C PHE A 301 3.91 20.39 6.95
N PHE A 302 5.10 19.90 7.33
CA PHE A 302 5.94 19.10 6.45
C PHE A 302 5.29 17.76 6.10
N SER A 303 4.71 17.06 7.07
CA SER A 303 3.96 15.82 6.84
C SER A 303 2.79 16.02 5.88
N THR A 304 2.13 17.18 5.94
CA THR A 304 1.01 17.50 5.04
C THR A 304 1.50 17.79 3.64
N TYR A 305 2.53 18.63 3.52
CA TYR A 305 3.13 18.98 2.23
C TYR A 305 3.62 17.75 1.47
N THR A 306 4.25 16.81 2.16
CA THR A 306 4.75 15.54 1.59
C THR A 306 3.65 14.50 1.36
N ALA A 307 2.48 14.62 1.99
CA ALA A 307 1.35 13.72 1.78
C ALA A 307 0.62 13.95 0.45
N LEU A 308 0.50 15.22 0.05
CA LEU A 308 -0.20 15.63 -1.16
C LEU A 308 0.57 15.21 -2.42
N ILE A 309 -0.17 14.76 -3.44
CA ILE A 309 0.41 14.38 -4.73
C ILE A 309 0.84 15.65 -5.48
N GLU A 310 -0.11 16.58 -5.64
CA GLU A 310 0.16 17.92 -6.13
C GLU A 310 0.64 18.83 -5.00
N LYS A 311 1.75 19.53 -5.24
CA LYS A 311 2.32 20.43 -4.24
C LYS A 311 1.64 21.79 -4.30
N PRO A 312 1.11 22.30 -3.17
CA PRO A 312 0.54 23.63 -3.15
C PRO A 312 1.65 24.68 -3.38
N PHE A 313 1.35 25.68 -4.20
CA PHE A 313 2.31 26.75 -4.46
C PHE A 313 2.42 27.69 -3.25
N PHE A 314 3.61 27.70 -2.62
CA PHE A 314 3.97 28.64 -1.57
C PHE A 314 5.30 29.31 -1.89
N THR A 315 5.43 30.61 -1.60
CA THR A 315 6.74 31.26 -1.57
C THR A 315 7.61 30.62 -0.49
N LYS A 316 8.56 29.76 -0.91
CA LYS A 316 9.35 28.87 -0.02
C LYS A 316 9.97 29.62 1.17
N SER A 317 10.63 30.75 0.93
CA SER A 317 11.26 31.56 1.98
C SER A 317 10.25 32.11 3.01
N HIS A 318 9.10 32.60 2.54
CA HIS A 318 8.07 33.16 3.39
C HIS A 318 7.38 32.09 4.24
N ILE A 319 6.97 30.98 3.63
CA ILE A 319 6.25 29.93 4.35
C ILE A 319 7.15 29.23 5.38
N LEU A 320 8.41 28.95 5.03
CA LEU A 320 9.34 28.32 5.97
C LEU A 320 9.63 29.24 7.15
N LYS A 321 9.87 30.53 6.91
CA LYS A 321 10.01 31.53 7.98
C LYS A 321 8.78 31.52 8.89
N LEU A 322 7.59 31.58 8.30
CA LEU A 322 6.32 31.62 9.03
C LEU A 322 6.10 30.36 9.90
N ILE A 323 6.32 29.18 9.35
CA ILE A 323 6.11 27.90 10.03
C ILE A 323 7.11 27.68 11.17
N PHE A 324 8.38 28.05 10.97
CA PHE A 324 9.41 27.91 12.00
C PHE A 324 9.43 29.06 13.02
N GLU A 325 8.84 30.23 12.71
CA GLU A 325 8.54 31.28 13.71
C GLU A 325 7.45 30.84 14.68
N GLY A 326 6.53 29.94 14.26
CA GLY A 326 5.50 29.39 15.12
C GLY A 326 4.36 30.35 15.48
N ASN A 327 4.36 31.59 14.99
CA ASN A 327 3.31 32.56 15.29
C ASN A 327 1.96 32.12 14.69
N LYS A 328 1.10 31.59 15.55
CA LYS A 328 -0.16 30.95 15.15
C LYS A 328 -1.12 31.89 14.44
N ASP A 329 -1.23 33.15 14.86
CA ASP A 329 -2.14 34.11 14.22
C ASP A 329 -1.67 34.47 12.81
N LYS A 330 -0.37 34.67 12.60
CA LYS A 330 0.18 34.87 11.25
C LYS A 330 -0.02 33.64 10.37
N ILE A 331 0.16 32.43 10.92
CA ILE A 331 -0.08 31.16 10.20
C ILE A 331 -1.55 31.04 9.78
N ILE A 332 -2.49 31.26 10.70
CA ILE A 332 -3.93 31.24 10.42
C ILE A 332 -4.26 32.26 9.33
N LYS A 333 -3.76 33.50 9.44
CA LYS A 333 -3.97 34.56 8.45
C LYS A 333 -3.42 34.18 7.07
N PHE A 334 -2.26 33.54 7.00
CA PHE A 334 -1.71 33.06 5.73
C PHE A 334 -2.62 32.03 5.09
N PHE A 335 -3.08 31.04 5.87
CA PHE A 335 -3.90 29.95 5.34
C PHE A 335 -5.36 30.35 5.08
N SER A 336 -5.85 31.46 5.67
CA SER A 336 -7.20 31.97 5.40
C SER A 336 -7.32 32.77 4.10
N ALA A 337 -6.24 32.93 3.33
CA ALA A 337 -6.23 33.81 2.16
C ALA A 337 -7.08 33.29 0.98
N ASN A 338 -7.18 31.97 0.79
CA ASN A 338 -8.01 31.35 -0.24
C ASN A 338 -8.41 29.92 0.16
N TYR A 339 -9.34 29.30 -0.58
CA TYR A 339 -9.84 27.97 -0.23
C TYR A 339 -8.78 26.86 -0.36
N GLU A 340 -7.82 26.96 -1.28
CA GLU A 340 -6.74 25.94 -1.45
C GLU A 340 -5.85 25.88 -0.21
N LYS A 341 -5.49 27.06 0.30
CA LYS A 341 -4.72 27.21 1.54
C LYS A 341 -5.54 26.77 2.75
N MET A 342 -6.83 27.06 2.79
CA MET A 342 -7.72 26.56 3.84
C MET A 342 -7.80 25.03 3.80
N TYR A 343 -7.91 24.43 2.61
CA TYR A 343 -7.92 22.99 2.42
C TYR A 343 -6.61 22.35 2.90
N PHE A 344 -5.45 22.89 2.49
CA PHE A 344 -4.16 22.44 3.01
C PHE A 344 -4.12 22.46 4.54
N PHE A 345 -4.58 23.56 5.15
CA PHE A 345 -4.65 23.68 6.60
C PHE A 345 -5.60 22.65 7.24
N ASN A 346 -6.71 22.33 6.58
CA ASN A 346 -7.60 21.28 7.03
C ASN A 346 -6.94 19.90 6.99
N VAL A 347 -6.25 19.54 5.91
CA VAL A 347 -5.47 18.30 5.85
C VAL A 347 -4.41 18.27 6.95
N MET A 348 -3.75 19.40 7.21
CA MET A 348 -2.75 19.55 8.26
C MET A 348 -3.31 19.23 9.65
N MET A 349 -4.53 19.68 9.93
CA MET A 349 -5.15 19.58 11.25
C MET A 349 -6.08 18.38 11.45
N SER A 350 -6.49 17.69 10.38
CA SER A 350 -7.34 16.49 10.45
C SER A 350 -6.53 15.22 10.68
N ASP A 351 -7.06 14.24 11.40
CA ASP A 351 -6.45 12.92 11.54
C ASP A 351 -7.49 11.84 11.26
N PHE A 352 -7.04 10.61 10.99
CA PHE A 352 -7.91 9.46 10.78
C PHE A 352 -7.82 8.50 11.98
N ASP A 353 -8.91 8.31 12.71
CA ASP A 353 -8.96 7.34 13.81
C ASP A 353 -9.24 5.94 13.23
N LEU A 354 -8.15 5.29 12.82
CA LEU A 354 -8.18 3.94 12.29
C LEU A 354 -8.87 2.94 13.24
N LYS A 355 -8.62 3.03 14.56
CA LYS A 355 -9.21 2.10 15.53
C LYS A 355 -10.71 2.32 15.71
N LYS A 356 -11.19 3.57 15.65
CA LYS A 356 -12.62 3.89 15.68
C LYS A 356 -13.29 3.40 14.40
N ALA A 357 -12.72 3.68 13.22
CA ALA A 357 -13.26 3.21 11.94
C ALA A 357 -13.36 1.68 11.87
N GLU A 358 -12.34 0.97 12.37
CA GLU A 358 -12.34 -0.49 12.41
C GLU A 358 -13.40 -1.10 13.33
N ARG A 359 -13.64 -0.50 14.50
CA ARG A 359 -14.70 -0.95 15.42
C ARG A 359 -16.09 -0.84 14.79
N ARG A 360 -16.31 0.22 14.00
CA ARG A 360 -17.59 0.48 13.32
C ARG A 360 -17.89 -0.48 12.17
N LEU A 361 -16.92 -1.24 11.66
CA LEU A 361 -17.16 -2.24 10.60
C LEU A 361 -18.21 -3.29 11.00
N LEU A 362 -18.29 -3.64 12.29
CA LEU A 362 -19.22 -4.64 12.82
C LEU A 362 -20.35 -4.04 13.66
N ASN A 363 -20.13 -2.85 14.24
CA ASN A 363 -21.10 -2.15 15.09
C ASN A 363 -21.34 -0.74 14.53
N SER A 364 -22.28 -0.58 13.59
CA SER A 364 -22.60 0.72 12.98
C SER A 364 -23.41 1.66 13.88
N GLU A 365 -23.91 1.18 15.03
CA GLU A 365 -24.75 1.97 15.94
C GLU A 365 -23.99 3.01 16.79
N ASP A 366 -22.65 3.06 16.72
CA ASP A 366 -21.85 4.17 17.27
C ASP A 366 -21.93 5.39 16.32
N VAL A 367 -23.12 6.00 16.29
CA VAL A 367 -23.50 7.14 15.46
C VAL A 367 -23.08 8.44 16.15
N GLU A 368 -21.83 8.84 15.95
CA GLU A 368 -21.53 10.26 15.80
C GLU A 368 -20.98 10.51 14.39
N ASP A 369 -21.80 11.22 13.63
CA ASP A 369 -21.70 11.52 12.21
C ASP A 369 -20.39 12.20 11.82
N SER A 370 -19.94 11.93 10.58
CA SER A 370 -19.18 12.90 9.76
C SER A 370 -17.79 13.38 10.23
N GLU A 371 -17.02 12.62 11.03
CA GLU A 371 -15.74 13.16 11.52
C GLU A 371 -14.63 13.34 10.47
N TYR A 372 -14.74 12.71 9.30
CA TYR A 372 -13.70 12.76 8.28
C TYR A 372 -14.09 13.68 7.13
N ASN A 373 -13.82 14.97 7.25
CA ASN A 373 -14.07 15.95 6.18
C ASN A 373 -12.90 16.11 5.20
N ILE A 374 -11.94 15.20 5.28
CA ILE A 374 -10.75 15.13 4.43
C ILE A 374 -10.57 13.69 3.98
N SER A 375 -10.09 13.50 2.76
CA SER A 375 -9.72 12.21 2.18
C SER A 375 -8.81 11.38 3.11
N PRO A 376 -9.26 10.19 3.58
CA PRO A 376 -8.42 9.22 4.28
C PRO A 376 -7.10 8.88 3.58
N PHE A 377 -7.03 8.97 2.25
CA PHE A 377 -5.82 8.70 1.47
C PHE A 377 -4.67 9.63 1.88
N TYR A 378 -4.91 10.95 1.91
CA TYR A 378 -3.90 11.92 2.31
C TYR A 378 -3.57 11.81 3.80
N LEU A 379 -4.57 11.50 4.64
CA LEU A 379 -4.35 11.32 6.08
C LEU A 379 -3.44 10.11 6.38
N ALA A 380 -3.57 9.03 5.63
CA ALA A 380 -2.68 7.87 5.73
C ALA A 380 -1.24 8.21 5.33
N ARG A 381 -1.05 8.94 4.24
CA ARG A 381 0.27 9.41 3.80
C ARG A 381 0.91 10.36 4.81
N LYS A 382 0.14 11.32 5.33
CA LYS A 382 0.57 12.24 6.40
C LYS A 382 0.99 11.46 7.65
N LYS A 383 0.23 10.43 8.01
CA LYS A 383 0.52 9.57 9.17
C LYS A 383 1.89 8.90 9.06
N LEU A 384 2.27 8.37 7.89
CA LEU A 384 3.58 7.78 7.66
C LEU A 384 4.72 8.77 7.95
N ILE A 385 4.60 10.00 7.44
CA ILE A 385 5.63 11.03 7.61
C ILE A 385 5.70 11.52 9.06
N THR A 386 4.56 11.75 9.71
CA THR A 386 4.51 12.13 11.13
C THR A 386 5.13 11.04 12.02
N GLU A 387 4.91 9.76 11.69
CA GLU A 387 5.53 8.63 12.40
C GLU A 387 7.04 8.53 12.18
N LEU A 388 7.54 8.95 11.01
CA LEU A 388 8.97 9.00 10.72
C LEU A 388 9.66 10.08 11.57
N PHE A 389 9.05 11.27 11.66
CA PHE A 389 9.60 12.43 12.38
C PHE A 389 9.04 12.60 13.79
N LYS A 390 8.78 11.51 14.51
CA LYS A 390 8.35 11.56 15.93
C LYS A 390 9.38 12.17 16.87
N LYS A 391 10.67 11.94 16.61
CA LYS A 391 11.80 12.41 17.43
C LYS A 391 12.98 12.80 16.53
N PRO A 392 12.80 13.80 15.65
CA PRO A 392 13.79 14.10 14.63
C PRO A 392 14.96 14.89 15.20
N LYS A 393 16.13 14.73 14.58
CA LYS A 393 17.30 15.62 14.78
C LYS A 393 17.42 16.53 13.57
N ASN A 394 17.93 17.75 13.76
CA ASN A 394 18.18 18.70 12.67
C ASN A 394 16.97 18.91 11.73
N PHE A 395 15.74 18.84 12.26
CA PHE A 395 14.52 18.83 11.45
C PHE A 395 14.34 20.11 10.63
N LYS A 396 14.73 21.27 11.18
CA LYS A 396 14.70 22.52 10.43
C LYS A 396 15.57 22.40 9.18
N GLU A 397 16.84 22.04 9.34
CA GLU A 397 17.77 21.83 8.23
C GLU A 397 17.23 20.82 7.21
N PHE A 398 16.67 19.70 7.68
CA PHE A 398 16.03 18.69 6.83
C PHE A 398 14.97 19.30 5.91
N VAL A 399 14.05 20.09 6.48
CA VAL A 399 12.99 20.75 5.71
C VAL A 399 13.58 21.76 4.73
N PHE A 400 14.56 22.56 5.14
CA PHE A 400 15.22 23.50 4.23
C PHE A 400 15.91 22.80 3.05
N ASN A 401 16.57 21.66 3.28
CA ASN A 401 17.18 20.86 2.22
C ASN A 401 16.13 20.23 1.31
N TYR A 402 15.02 19.73 1.86
CA TYR A 402 13.89 19.24 1.07
C TYR A 402 13.36 20.30 0.11
N PHE A 403 13.15 21.54 0.57
CA PHE A 403 12.62 22.60 -0.28
C PHE A 403 13.60 23.10 -1.37
N LYS A 404 14.87 22.67 -1.36
CA LYS A 404 15.83 22.91 -2.45
C LYS A 404 15.70 21.89 -3.59
N LEU A 405 15.06 20.75 -3.34
CA LEU A 405 14.85 19.72 -4.36
C LEU A 405 13.97 20.24 -5.51
N ARG A 406 14.22 19.70 -6.70
CA ARG A 406 13.35 19.84 -7.87
C ARG A 406 12.06 19.05 -7.66
N ASP A 407 11.01 19.38 -8.40
CA ASP A 407 9.69 18.72 -8.22
C ASP A 407 9.75 17.20 -8.47
N GLU A 408 10.57 16.75 -9.43
CA GLU A 408 10.81 15.32 -9.70
C GLU A 408 11.51 14.62 -8.53
N GLU A 409 12.53 15.26 -7.96
CA GLU A 409 13.26 14.77 -6.78
C GLU A 409 12.34 14.70 -5.56
N MET A 410 11.49 15.70 -5.35
CA MET A 410 10.50 15.71 -4.26
C MET A 410 9.56 14.51 -4.37
N LYS A 411 9.04 14.21 -5.56
CA LYS A 411 8.11 13.07 -5.76
C LYS A 411 8.75 11.75 -5.35
N VAL A 412 9.98 11.49 -5.80
CA VAL A 412 10.72 10.27 -5.48
C VAL A 412 11.07 10.22 -3.99
N PHE A 413 11.54 11.34 -3.44
CA PHE A 413 11.93 11.41 -2.03
C PHE A 413 10.74 11.28 -1.08
N ASP A 414 9.57 11.80 -1.43
CA ASP A 414 8.34 11.62 -0.67
C ASP A 414 7.96 10.14 -0.55
N VAL A 415 8.10 9.37 -1.64
CA VAL A 415 7.90 7.92 -1.64
C VAL A 415 8.92 7.24 -0.72
N PHE A 416 10.19 7.63 -0.81
CA PHE A 416 11.25 7.14 0.08
C PHE A 416 10.92 7.37 1.57
N LEU A 417 10.51 8.58 1.94
CA LEU A 417 10.15 8.91 3.33
C LEU A 417 8.95 8.10 3.81
N ARG A 418 7.91 7.93 2.98
CA ARG A 418 6.77 7.06 3.31
C ARG A 418 7.20 5.60 3.47
N ASN A 419 8.05 5.10 2.57
CA ASN A 419 8.55 3.73 2.58
C ASN A 419 9.38 3.40 3.82
N CYS A 420 10.04 4.40 4.42
CA CYS A 420 10.76 4.22 5.67
C CYS A 420 9.87 3.71 6.80
N VAL A 421 8.59 4.09 6.84
CA VAL A 421 7.63 3.64 7.86
C VAL A 421 6.72 2.54 7.33
N ARG A 422 6.29 2.62 6.07
CA ARG A 422 5.36 1.66 5.43
C ARG A 422 5.83 0.22 5.64
N TYR A 423 7.10 -0.05 5.37
CA TYR A 423 7.69 -1.39 5.44
C TYR A 423 8.24 -1.74 6.84
N ASP A 424 8.11 -0.88 7.86
CA ASP A 424 8.63 -1.12 9.21
C ASP A 424 7.76 -2.12 10.01
N ILE A 425 7.64 -3.32 9.47
CA ILE A 425 6.97 -4.47 10.10
C ILE A 425 8.01 -5.45 10.66
N LYS A 426 7.54 -6.51 11.33
CA LYS A 426 8.43 -7.57 11.83
C LYS A 426 8.82 -8.50 10.69
N TRP A 427 9.97 -8.24 10.09
CA TRP A 427 10.57 -9.10 9.08
C TRP A 427 11.45 -10.19 9.71
N PRO A 428 11.63 -11.36 9.06
CA PRO A 428 12.61 -12.36 9.46
C PRO A 428 14.05 -11.84 9.42
N VAL A 429 14.32 -10.87 8.54
CA VAL A 429 15.61 -10.20 8.37
C VAL A 429 15.45 -8.73 8.73
N THR A 430 16.43 -8.16 9.45
CA THR A 430 16.44 -6.72 9.76
C THR A 430 17.43 -6.00 8.84
N PRO A 431 16.97 -5.22 7.84
CA PRO A 431 17.85 -4.43 7.00
C PRO A 431 18.60 -3.38 7.81
N TYR A 432 19.85 -3.15 7.43
CA TYR A 432 20.70 -2.12 8.04
C TYR A 432 21.36 -1.26 6.94
N PRO A 433 21.33 0.07 7.06
CA PRO A 433 21.88 0.96 6.05
C PRO A 433 23.41 1.03 6.18
N LYS A 434 24.10 1.32 5.08
CA LYS A 434 25.57 1.47 5.03
C LYS A 434 25.94 2.80 4.37
N GLY A 435 27.19 3.25 4.57
CA GLY A 435 27.73 4.47 3.96
C GLY A 435 26.84 5.69 4.20
N LYS A 436 26.66 6.51 3.15
CA LYS A 436 25.89 7.76 3.21
C LYS A 436 24.45 7.59 3.70
N VAL A 437 23.79 6.47 3.40
CA VAL A 437 22.43 6.18 3.87
C VAL A 437 22.39 6.04 5.40
N ARG A 438 23.41 5.42 6.00
CA ARG A 438 23.54 5.32 7.47
C ARG A 438 23.78 6.69 8.08
N ASP A 439 24.68 7.47 7.49
CA ASP A 439 25.07 8.77 8.01
C ASP A 439 23.91 9.77 7.91
N PHE A 440 23.08 9.68 6.87
CA PHE A 440 21.83 10.42 6.72
C PHE A 440 20.83 10.08 7.83
N ALA A 441 20.63 8.79 8.10
CA ALA A 441 19.76 8.35 9.17
C ALA A 441 20.24 8.87 10.54
N LEU A 442 21.55 8.85 10.79
CA LEU A 442 22.16 9.38 12.00
C LEU A 442 21.98 10.89 12.13
N LYS A 443 22.29 11.66 11.07
CA LYS A 443 22.21 13.13 11.04
C LYS A 443 20.82 13.64 11.40
N TYR A 444 19.77 12.97 10.89
CA TYR A 444 18.39 13.39 11.10
C TYR A 444 17.63 12.59 12.16
N GLY A 445 18.31 11.68 12.87
CA GLY A 445 17.72 10.89 13.95
C GLY A 445 16.62 9.92 13.45
N LEU A 446 16.74 9.45 12.21
CA LEU A 446 15.83 8.48 11.63
C LEU A 446 16.28 7.06 12.00
N GLY A 447 15.33 6.16 12.28
CA GLY A 447 15.65 4.79 12.65
C GLY A 447 16.39 4.06 11.52
N TYR A 448 17.54 3.43 11.81
CA TYR A 448 18.36 2.77 10.80
C TYR A 448 17.60 1.73 9.97
N LYS A 449 16.86 0.84 10.63
CA LYS A 449 16.00 -0.15 9.96
C LYS A 449 15.02 0.52 8.99
N ARG A 450 14.37 1.61 9.43
CA ARG A 450 13.39 2.36 8.62
C ARG A 450 14.04 2.93 7.37
N VAL A 451 15.16 3.63 7.51
CA VAL A 451 15.86 4.22 6.37
C VAL A 451 16.36 3.14 5.40
N ALA A 452 16.86 2.01 5.91
CA ALA A 452 17.23 0.88 5.05
C ALA A 452 16.02 0.34 4.28
N LEU A 453 14.88 0.12 4.94
CA LEU A 453 13.65 -0.31 4.28
C LEU A 453 13.17 0.71 3.23
N GLY A 454 13.22 2.00 3.53
CA GLY A 454 12.94 3.06 2.56
C GLY A 454 13.87 2.98 1.35
N TYR A 455 15.17 2.82 1.58
CA TYR A 455 16.19 2.77 0.54
C TYR A 455 16.04 1.55 -0.38
N TYR A 456 15.92 0.34 0.20
CA TYR A 456 15.82 -0.91 -0.57
C TYR A 456 14.42 -1.16 -1.16
N SER A 457 13.44 -0.29 -0.89
CA SER A 457 12.15 -0.33 -1.60
C SER A 457 12.27 0.06 -3.08
N PHE A 458 13.37 0.72 -3.45
CA PHE A 458 13.74 1.08 -4.82
C PHE A 458 14.70 0.05 -5.43
N GLU A 459 14.63 -0.11 -6.75
CA GLU A 459 15.57 -0.91 -7.54
C GLU A 459 16.97 -0.28 -7.61
N ASP A 460 17.95 -1.05 -8.08
CA ASP A 460 19.36 -0.66 -8.05
C ASP A 460 19.64 0.63 -8.84
N ASP A 461 18.98 0.80 -9.99
CA ASP A 461 19.02 1.98 -10.84
C ASP A 461 18.27 3.17 -10.25
N GLU A 462 17.09 2.93 -9.66
CA GLU A 462 16.30 3.97 -8.99
C GLU A 462 17.00 4.55 -7.76
N ARG A 463 17.83 3.76 -7.07
CA ARG A 463 18.56 4.19 -5.88
C ARG A 463 19.63 5.23 -6.16
N VAL A 464 20.11 5.38 -7.41
CA VAL A 464 21.08 6.42 -7.79
C VAL A 464 20.54 7.82 -7.48
N LEU A 465 19.27 8.08 -7.79
CA LEU A 465 18.64 9.37 -7.50
C LEU A 465 18.47 9.61 -5.99
N ILE A 466 18.10 8.57 -5.24
CA ILE A 466 18.02 8.66 -3.78
C ILE A 466 19.39 8.97 -3.18
N ASP A 467 20.42 8.35 -3.73
CA ASP A 467 21.82 8.52 -3.34
C ASP A 467 22.31 9.95 -3.56
N ASP A 468 21.94 10.59 -4.67
CA ASP A 468 22.26 12.00 -4.97
C ASP A 468 21.52 12.95 -4.03
N ILE A 469 20.23 12.71 -3.78
CA ILE A 469 19.43 13.49 -2.84
C ILE A 469 20.02 13.38 -1.43
N ILE A 470 20.32 12.17 -0.96
CA ILE A 470 20.92 11.93 0.36
C ILE A 470 22.27 12.65 0.49
N GLU A 471 23.11 12.64 -0.55
CA GLU A 471 24.37 13.35 -0.53
C GLU A 471 24.19 14.86 -0.38
N GLY A 472 23.21 15.45 -1.08
CA GLY A 472 22.84 16.86 -0.92
C GLY A 472 22.36 17.22 0.48
N PHE A 473 21.78 16.27 1.21
CA PHE A 473 21.38 16.43 2.61
C PHE A 473 22.54 16.23 3.59
N LEU A 474 23.65 15.60 3.20
CA LEU A 474 24.81 15.40 4.07
C LEU A 474 25.80 16.57 4.01
N LYS A 475 25.88 17.23 2.86
CA LYS A 475 26.54 18.55 2.71
C LYS A 475 25.89 19.58 3.62
#